data_AF-A0A2W6ECZ5-F1
#
_entry.id   AF-A0A2W6ECZ5-F1
#
_cell.length_a   1.000
_cell.length_b   1.000
_cell.length_c   1.000
_cell.angle_alpha   90.00
_cell.angle_beta   90.00
_cell.angle_gamma   90.00
#
_symmetry.space_group_name_H-M   'P 1'
#
loop_
_entity.id
_entity.type
_entity.pdbx_description
1 polymer ?
#
loop_
_entity_poly.entity_id
_entity_poly.type
_entity_poly.pdbx_seq_one_letter_code
_entity_poly.pdbx_strand_id
1 'polypeptide(L)'
;MAGRPLHAAVLPTGPELLSLVRAALDGGPAILPIDPGLPAAARNRLIGTLCPAAVVTGAGRYDLTEGVPVDADVAVVIATSGSTGEPKGVELTAAALLYSAGAALDRVGARPGDRWLCCLPTSHVGGLQVLVRSVVAGTEPVLVERFSVAAVAAVVEAGSAEHTALVPTTLRRLLDAGVDLARFRSVLVGGAALSRDLLDRAAGAGVRVISTYGMTETAGGCVYAGRPLDGVDVSVGDDGRIRITGPLLARGYRLRPDLTAESFVAGWLVTPDVGLLGTDGRLEVLGRADDVI
;
A
#
# COMPACT_ATOMS: atom_id res chain seq x y z
N MET A 1 21.97 -13.01 10.61
CA MET A 1 21.81 -13.52 9.24
C MET A 1 22.37 -12.48 8.28
N ALA A 2 23.04 -12.89 7.20
CA ALA A 2 23.48 -11.92 6.20
C ALA A 2 22.25 -11.24 5.57
N GLY A 3 22.29 -9.92 5.39
CA GLY A 3 21.24 -9.17 4.72
C GLY A 3 21.14 -9.55 3.23
N ARG A 4 20.10 -9.05 2.55
CA ARG A 4 19.91 -9.23 1.10
C ARG A 4 19.99 -7.89 0.34
N PRO A 5 20.41 -7.90 -0.94
CA PRO A 5 20.53 -6.66 -1.70
C PRO A 5 19.17 -6.01 -1.92
N LEU A 6 19.13 -4.68 -1.88
CA LEU A 6 17.99 -3.87 -2.28
C LEU A 6 18.16 -3.37 -3.71
N HIS A 7 17.19 -3.61 -4.58
CA HIS A 7 17.19 -3.11 -5.95
C HIS A 7 16.12 -2.02 -6.13
N ALA A 8 16.52 -0.84 -6.59
CA ALA A 8 15.56 0.19 -7.02
C ALA A 8 14.95 -0.22 -8.37
N ALA A 9 13.68 -0.60 -8.37
CA ALA A 9 12.94 -0.96 -9.57
C ALA A 9 12.27 0.30 -10.16
N VAL A 10 12.92 0.95 -11.12
CA VAL A 10 12.40 2.10 -11.86
C VAL A 10 11.63 1.56 -13.07
N LEU A 11 10.47 0.96 -12.78
CA LEU A 11 9.64 0.26 -13.74
C LEU A 11 8.20 0.75 -13.66
N PRO A 12 7.48 0.82 -14.79
CA PRO A 12 6.04 1.04 -14.76
C PRO A 12 5.33 -0.12 -14.05
N THR A 13 4.11 0.14 -13.59
CA THR A 13 3.20 -0.95 -13.15
C THR A 13 2.97 -1.90 -14.32
N GLY A 14 3.47 -3.13 -14.21
CA GLY A 14 3.48 -4.07 -15.31
C GLY A 14 3.98 -5.47 -14.91
N PRO A 15 4.01 -6.44 -15.86
CA PRO A 15 4.40 -7.82 -15.60
C PRO A 15 5.83 -7.99 -15.08
N GLU A 16 6.76 -7.13 -15.53
CA GLU A 16 8.15 -7.17 -15.06
C GLU A 16 8.24 -6.81 -13.57
N LEU A 17 7.59 -5.74 -13.14
CA LEU A 17 7.52 -5.38 -11.72
C LEU A 17 6.81 -6.44 -10.89
N LEU A 18 5.72 -7.04 -11.39
CA LEU A 18 5.05 -8.17 -10.73
C LEU A 18 6.01 -9.36 -10.52
N SER A 19 6.86 -9.65 -11.51
CA SER A 19 7.85 -10.72 -11.43
C SER A 19 8.90 -10.42 -10.35
N LEU A 20 9.34 -9.16 -10.24
CA LEU A 20 10.23 -8.72 -9.17
C LEU A 20 9.57 -8.81 -7.77
N VAL A 21 8.28 -8.45 -7.67
CA VAL A 21 7.51 -8.61 -6.42
C VAL A 21 7.46 -10.07 -5.99
N ARG A 22 7.13 -11.00 -6.92
CA ARG A 22 7.14 -12.45 -6.64
C ARG A 22 8.50 -12.91 -6.12
N ALA A 23 9.57 -12.58 -6.85
CA ALA A 23 10.93 -12.94 -6.45
C ALA A 23 11.32 -12.38 -5.07
N ALA A 24 10.96 -11.13 -4.76
CA ALA A 24 11.25 -10.52 -3.47
C ALA A 24 10.49 -11.19 -2.31
N LEU A 25 9.24 -11.61 -2.52
CA LEU A 25 8.46 -12.37 -1.55
C LEU A 25 9.06 -13.77 -1.31
N ASP A 26 9.61 -14.40 -2.34
CA ASP A 26 10.22 -15.73 -2.30
C ASP A 26 11.70 -15.74 -1.86
N GLY A 27 12.20 -14.65 -1.29
CA GLY A 27 13.56 -14.56 -0.74
C GLY A 27 14.65 -14.12 -1.73
N GLY A 28 14.28 -13.73 -2.94
CA GLY A 28 15.17 -13.03 -3.90
C GLY A 28 15.58 -11.63 -3.43
N PRO A 29 16.21 -10.79 -4.27
CA PRO A 29 16.56 -9.42 -3.90
C PRO A 29 15.33 -8.63 -3.43
N ALA A 30 15.49 -7.82 -2.38
CA ALA A 30 14.46 -6.88 -1.98
C ALA A 30 14.31 -5.79 -3.03
N ILE A 31 13.13 -5.17 -3.11
CA ILE A 31 12.86 -4.14 -4.12
C ILE A 31 12.41 -2.83 -3.50
N LEU A 32 12.81 -1.73 -4.15
CA LEU A 32 12.31 -0.38 -3.94
C LEU A 32 11.62 0.06 -5.24
N PRO A 33 10.29 -0.11 -5.37
CA PRO A 33 9.56 0.36 -6.54
C PRO A 33 9.59 1.88 -6.62
N ILE A 34 10.02 2.42 -7.76
CA ILE A 34 10.12 3.85 -8.03
C ILE A 34 9.32 4.17 -9.30
N ASP A 35 8.44 5.16 -9.23
CA ASP A 35 7.69 5.61 -10.39
C ASP A 35 8.66 6.15 -11.47
N PRO A 36 8.69 5.57 -12.69
CA PRO A 36 9.56 6.03 -13.76
C PRO A 36 9.25 7.47 -14.22
N GLY A 37 8.03 7.96 -13.93
CA GLY A 37 7.60 9.33 -14.17
C GLY A 37 8.16 10.35 -13.16
N LEU A 38 8.84 9.92 -12.08
CA LEU A 38 9.48 10.86 -11.15
C LEU A 38 10.55 11.69 -11.87
N PRO A 39 10.62 13.01 -11.60
CA PRO A 39 11.71 13.84 -12.11
C PRO A 39 13.08 13.26 -11.73
N ALA A 40 14.04 13.33 -12.66
CA ALA A 40 15.35 12.71 -12.47
C ALA A 40 16.04 13.14 -11.16
N ALA A 41 15.94 14.41 -10.79
CA ALA A 41 16.47 14.92 -9.53
C ALA A 41 15.81 14.27 -8.29
N ALA A 42 14.49 14.10 -8.30
CA ALA A 42 13.77 13.44 -7.21
C ALA A 42 14.13 11.95 -7.13
N ARG A 43 14.19 11.27 -8.28
CA ARG A 43 14.62 9.87 -8.36
C ARG A 43 16.05 9.68 -7.86
N ASN A 44 17.00 10.52 -8.28
CA ASN A 44 18.39 10.43 -7.85
C ASN A 44 18.54 10.70 -6.35
N ARG A 45 17.80 11.68 -5.80
CA ARG A 45 17.73 11.89 -4.35
C ARG A 45 17.21 10.66 -3.61
N LEU A 46 16.14 10.04 -4.12
CA LEU A 46 15.58 8.84 -3.50
C LEU A 46 16.57 7.67 -3.51
N ILE A 47 17.22 7.42 -4.65
CA ILE A 47 18.26 6.38 -4.79
C ILE A 47 19.43 6.68 -3.85
N GLY A 48 19.91 7.93 -3.80
CA GLY A 48 21.00 8.32 -2.90
C GLY A 48 20.64 8.15 -1.43
N THR A 49 19.41 8.50 -1.04
CA THR A 49 18.92 8.43 0.36
C THR A 49 18.68 7.00 0.83
N LEU A 50 18.15 6.15 -0.05
CA LEU A 50 17.80 4.77 0.29
C LEU A 50 18.88 3.76 -0.11
N CYS A 51 20.02 4.20 -0.63
CA CYS A 51 21.23 3.41 -0.90
C CYS A 51 20.95 1.98 -1.41
N PRO A 52 20.21 1.77 -2.52
CA PRO A 52 20.04 0.44 -3.10
C PRO A 52 21.36 -0.05 -3.70
N ALA A 53 21.52 -1.37 -3.82
CA ALA A 53 22.68 -2.01 -4.44
C ALA A 53 22.63 -2.03 -5.98
N ALA A 54 21.45 -1.86 -6.57
CA ALA A 54 21.30 -1.75 -8.02
C ALA A 54 20.07 -0.95 -8.39
N VAL A 55 20.06 -0.44 -9.62
CA VAL A 55 18.88 0.12 -10.30
C VAL A 55 18.46 -0.84 -11.40
N VAL A 56 17.20 -1.25 -11.41
CA VAL A 56 16.59 -2.09 -12.44
C VAL A 56 15.63 -1.22 -13.24
N THR A 57 15.77 -1.25 -14.57
CA THR A 57 14.94 -0.52 -15.53
C THR A 57 14.60 -1.44 -16.70
N GLY A 58 13.70 -1.03 -17.60
CA GLY A 58 13.42 -1.79 -18.82
C GLY A 58 14.61 -1.94 -19.78
N ALA A 59 15.70 -1.20 -19.56
CA ALA A 59 16.96 -1.35 -20.30
C ALA A 59 17.93 -2.36 -19.65
N GLY A 60 17.65 -2.80 -18.42
CA GLY A 60 18.48 -3.73 -17.66
C GLY A 60 18.81 -3.26 -16.25
N ARG A 61 19.75 -3.97 -15.62
CA ARG A 61 20.23 -3.75 -14.26
C ARG A 61 21.58 -3.02 -14.27
N TYR A 62 21.73 -2.06 -13.36
CA TYR A 62 22.95 -1.30 -13.15
C TYR A 62 23.34 -1.35 -11.67
N ASP A 63 24.49 -1.95 -11.36
CA ASP A 63 24.97 -2.07 -9.98
C ASP A 63 25.51 -0.73 -9.46
N LEU A 64 25.30 -0.47 -8.17
CA LEU A 64 25.78 0.71 -7.45
C LEU A 64 26.84 0.27 -6.43
N THR A 65 27.88 1.08 -6.26
CA THR A 65 29.03 0.75 -5.41
C THR A 65 28.76 0.88 -3.91
N GLU A 66 27.85 1.77 -3.51
CA GLU A 66 27.56 2.14 -2.12
C GLU A 66 26.24 1.53 -1.60
N GLY A 67 25.85 0.38 -2.15
CA GLY A 67 24.60 -0.29 -1.78
C GLY A 67 24.62 -0.81 -0.35
N VAL A 68 23.66 -0.39 0.48
CA VAL A 68 23.48 -0.97 1.81
C VAL A 68 22.43 -2.08 1.73
N PRO A 69 22.74 -3.32 2.17
CA PRO A 69 21.73 -4.38 2.18
C PRO A 69 20.57 -4.04 3.12
N VAL A 70 19.41 -4.65 2.86
CA VAL A 70 18.34 -4.74 3.86
C VAL A 70 18.50 -6.04 4.64
N ASP A 71 17.76 -6.17 5.74
CA ASP A 71 17.69 -7.45 6.42
C ASP A 71 17.03 -8.55 5.56
N ALA A 72 17.38 -9.80 5.86
CA ALA A 72 17.02 -10.96 5.03
C ALA A 72 15.51 -11.16 4.84
N ASP A 73 14.69 -10.72 5.78
CA ASP A 73 13.23 -10.85 5.76
C ASP A 73 12.52 -9.69 5.03
N VAL A 74 13.17 -8.54 4.86
CA VAL A 74 12.62 -7.33 4.20
C VAL A 74 12.48 -7.55 2.70
N ALA A 75 11.27 -7.59 2.15
CA ALA A 75 11.01 -7.85 0.73
C ALA A 75 10.84 -6.57 -0.08
N VAL A 76 10.18 -5.57 0.49
CA VAL A 76 9.89 -4.33 -0.21
C VAL A 76 10.22 -3.15 0.68
N VAL A 77 10.87 -2.15 0.10
CA VAL A 77 11.01 -0.83 0.70
C VAL A 77 10.10 0.12 -0.06
N ILE A 78 9.17 0.78 0.62
CA ILE A 78 8.33 1.81 0.01
C ILE A 78 8.78 3.18 0.49
N ALA A 79 9.04 4.07 -0.46
CA ALA A 79 9.36 5.46 -0.20
C ALA A 79 8.09 6.23 0.21
N THR A 80 8.21 7.02 1.27
CA THR A 80 7.16 7.92 1.76
C THR A 80 7.70 9.34 1.87
N SER A 81 6.82 10.34 1.72
CA SER A 81 7.18 11.72 2.01
C SER A 81 7.36 11.88 3.52
N GLY A 82 8.59 12.11 3.97
CA GLY A 82 8.85 12.47 5.36
C GLY A 82 8.32 13.88 5.66
N SER A 83 7.86 14.10 6.90
CA SER A 83 7.46 15.42 7.40
C SER A 83 8.59 16.47 7.29
N THR A 84 9.85 16.03 7.25
CA THR A 84 11.04 16.87 7.10
C THR A 84 11.41 17.16 5.63
N GLY A 85 10.61 16.72 4.66
CA GLY A 85 10.87 16.88 3.22
C GLY A 85 11.83 15.85 2.61
N GLU A 86 12.62 15.16 3.43
CA GLU A 86 13.46 14.03 3.01
C GLU A 86 12.63 12.73 2.93
N PRO A 87 12.75 11.95 1.84
CA PRO A 87 12.00 10.71 1.70
C PRO A 87 12.48 9.66 2.70
N LYS A 88 11.53 8.96 3.34
CA LYS A 88 11.80 7.86 4.26
C LYS A 88 11.44 6.54 3.58
N GLY A 89 12.28 5.51 3.72
CA GLY A 89 11.99 4.17 3.23
C GLY A 89 11.38 3.32 4.35
N VAL A 90 10.17 2.82 4.16
CA VAL A 90 9.54 1.88 5.10
C VAL A 90 9.92 0.46 4.69
N GLU A 91 10.54 -0.30 5.58
CA GLU A 91 11.00 -1.66 5.31
C GLU A 91 9.91 -2.70 5.65
N LEU A 92 9.35 -3.31 4.60
CA LEU A 92 8.26 -4.29 4.70
C LEU A 92 8.80 -5.71 4.50
N THR A 93 8.55 -6.57 5.49
CA THR A 93 8.92 -7.99 5.41
C THR A 93 7.99 -8.75 4.46
N ALA A 94 8.48 -9.86 3.91
CA ALA A 94 7.63 -10.77 3.14
C ALA A 94 6.43 -11.23 3.98
N ALA A 95 6.67 -11.60 5.25
CA ALA A 95 5.63 -12.03 6.17
C ALA A 95 4.55 -10.96 6.39
N ALA A 96 4.92 -9.70 6.60
CA ALA A 96 3.97 -8.60 6.79
C ALA A 96 3.11 -8.35 5.55
N LEU A 97 3.73 -8.36 4.36
CA LEU A 97 3.02 -8.18 3.09
C LEU A 97 2.04 -9.32 2.83
N LEU A 98 2.48 -10.58 3.00
CA LEU A 98 1.67 -11.77 2.79
C LEU A 98 0.51 -11.85 3.80
N TYR A 99 0.77 -11.51 5.07
CA TYR A 99 -0.26 -11.45 6.10
C TYR A 99 -1.33 -10.41 5.75
N SER A 100 -0.93 -9.18 5.44
CA SER A 100 -1.86 -8.10 5.08
C SER A 100 -2.67 -8.45 3.84
N ALA A 101 -2.05 -9.08 2.83
CA ALA A 101 -2.73 -9.54 1.63
C ALA A 101 -3.76 -10.63 1.94
N GLY A 102 -3.40 -11.67 2.69
CA GLY A 102 -4.31 -12.75 3.09
C GLY A 102 -5.50 -12.24 3.90
N ALA A 103 -5.25 -11.48 4.96
CA ALA A 103 -6.31 -10.91 5.80
C ALA A 103 -7.24 -9.96 5.01
N ALA A 104 -6.71 -9.21 4.03
CA ALA A 104 -7.53 -8.39 3.14
C ALA A 104 -8.40 -9.22 2.20
N LEU A 105 -7.88 -10.33 1.64
CA LEU A 105 -8.64 -11.25 0.78
C LEU A 105 -9.81 -11.89 1.56
N ASP A 106 -9.56 -12.32 2.79
CA ASP A 106 -10.60 -12.86 3.67
C ASP A 106 -11.66 -11.80 3.99
N ARG A 107 -11.23 -10.58 4.33
CA ARG A 107 -12.12 -9.47 4.69
C ARG A 107 -13.06 -9.06 3.55
N VAL A 108 -12.60 -9.13 2.30
CA VAL A 108 -13.45 -8.82 1.15
C VAL A 108 -14.29 -10.02 0.67
N GLY A 109 -14.05 -11.22 1.21
CA GLY A 109 -14.66 -12.46 0.75
C GLY A 109 -14.26 -12.81 -0.68
N ALA A 110 -12.96 -12.67 -0.98
CA ALA A 110 -12.39 -13.08 -2.26
C ALA A 110 -12.59 -14.60 -2.45
N ARG A 111 -12.90 -15.00 -3.67
CA ARG A 111 -13.08 -16.40 -4.08
C ARG A 111 -11.90 -16.86 -4.93
N PRO A 112 -11.64 -18.17 -5.00
CA PRO A 112 -10.67 -18.71 -5.93
C PRO A 112 -10.95 -18.24 -7.37
N GLY A 113 -9.91 -17.73 -8.04
CA GLY A 113 -10.02 -17.21 -9.40
C GLY A 113 -10.44 -15.74 -9.50
N ASP A 114 -10.91 -15.10 -8.42
CA ASP A 114 -11.17 -13.66 -8.44
C ASP A 114 -9.87 -12.89 -8.71
N ARG A 115 -9.94 -11.93 -9.62
CA ARG A 115 -8.86 -11.09 -10.11
C ARG A 115 -9.00 -9.67 -9.56
N TRP A 116 -7.85 -9.03 -9.43
CA TRP A 116 -7.77 -7.64 -8.98
C TRP A 116 -7.33 -6.72 -10.11
N LEU A 117 -8.00 -5.57 -10.23
CA LEU A 117 -7.52 -4.45 -11.02
C LEU A 117 -6.51 -3.62 -10.21
N CYS A 118 -5.30 -3.47 -10.74
CA CYS A 118 -4.31 -2.52 -10.25
C CYS A 118 -4.29 -1.29 -11.16
N CYS A 119 -4.89 -0.20 -10.70
CA CYS A 119 -4.85 1.11 -11.37
C CYS A 119 -4.25 2.22 -10.50
N LEU A 120 -3.65 1.86 -9.35
CA LEU A 120 -2.89 2.76 -8.49
C LEU A 120 -1.38 2.60 -8.75
N PRO A 121 -0.57 3.64 -8.49
CA PRO A 121 0.88 3.51 -8.58
C PRO A 121 1.42 2.46 -7.60
N THR A 122 2.28 1.58 -8.10
CA THR A 122 2.91 0.48 -7.33
C THR A 122 4.15 0.92 -6.53
N SER A 123 4.61 2.15 -6.74
CA SER A 123 5.53 2.88 -5.86
C SER A 123 4.91 3.26 -4.51
N HIS A 124 3.58 3.15 -4.39
CA HIS A 124 2.87 3.29 -3.12
C HIS A 124 2.31 1.93 -2.67
N VAL A 125 2.22 1.75 -1.34
CA VAL A 125 1.79 0.48 -0.75
C VAL A 125 0.39 0.04 -1.22
N GLY A 126 -0.50 0.99 -1.54
CA GLY A 126 -1.85 0.71 -2.03
C GLY A 126 -1.86 -0.05 -3.35
N GLY A 127 -1.05 0.40 -4.34
CA GLY A 127 -0.89 -0.31 -5.62
C GLY A 127 -0.06 -1.58 -5.48
N LEU A 128 1.03 -1.54 -4.70
CA LEU A 128 1.85 -2.72 -4.42
C LEU A 128 1.01 -3.87 -3.85
N GLN A 129 0.15 -3.60 -2.87
CA GLN A 129 -0.68 -4.63 -2.25
C GLN A 129 -1.72 -5.24 -3.19
N VAL A 130 -2.07 -4.58 -4.30
CA VAL A 130 -2.88 -5.25 -5.32
C VAL A 130 -2.08 -6.39 -5.97
N LEU A 131 -0.80 -6.15 -6.26
CA LEU A 131 0.09 -7.19 -6.81
C LEU A 131 0.28 -8.34 -5.82
N VAL A 132 0.56 -8.03 -4.54
CA VAL A 132 0.77 -9.06 -3.50
C VAL A 132 -0.50 -9.88 -3.27
N ARG A 133 -1.69 -9.27 -3.24
CA ARG A 133 -2.97 -10.01 -3.15
C ARG A 133 -3.16 -10.96 -4.33
N SER A 134 -2.83 -10.55 -5.55
CA SER A 134 -2.88 -11.44 -6.71
C SER A 134 -1.89 -12.61 -6.59
N VAL A 135 -0.68 -12.38 -6.04
CA VAL A 135 0.27 -13.46 -5.75
C VAL A 135 -0.32 -14.45 -4.73
N VAL A 136 -0.85 -13.97 -3.61
CA VAL A 136 -1.47 -14.81 -2.56
C VAL A 136 -2.70 -15.56 -3.08
N ALA A 137 -3.51 -14.92 -3.91
CA ALA A 137 -4.69 -15.54 -4.53
C ALA A 137 -4.36 -16.51 -5.67
N GLY A 138 -3.10 -16.58 -6.12
CA GLY A 138 -2.69 -17.38 -7.26
C GLY A 138 -3.30 -16.91 -8.59
N THR A 139 -3.61 -15.61 -8.71
CA THR A 139 -4.22 -15.01 -9.91
C THR A 139 -3.31 -13.97 -10.57
N GLU A 140 -3.55 -13.72 -11.86
CA GLU A 140 -2.89 -12.63 -12.57
C GLU A 140 -3.73 -11.34 -12.46
N PRO A 141 -3.16 -10.23 -11.95
CA PRO A 141 -3.88 -8.96 -11.86
C PRO A 141 -4.20 -8.40 -13.25
N VAL A 142 -5.26 -7.61 -13.34
CA VAL A 142 -5.49 -6.71 -14.49
C VAL A 142 -4.72 -5.42 -14.24
N LEU A 143 -3.72 -5.14 -15.06
CA LEU A 143 -2.80 -4.03 -14.87
C LEU A 143 -3.18 -2.85 -15.76
N VAL A 144 -3.36 -1.68 -15.14
CA VAL A 144 -3.47 -0.40 -15.81
C VAL A 144 -2.27 0.43 -15.38
N GLU A 145 -1.30 0.61 -16.28
CA GLU A 145 -0.02 1.27 -15.99
C GLU A 145 -0.22 2.65 -15.33
N ARG A 146 -1.08 3.46 -15.94
CA ARG A 146 -1.45 4.79 -15.45
C ARG A 146 -2.96 4.90 -15.40
N PHE A 147 -3.47 5.41 -14.28
CA PHE A 147 -4.90 5.62 -14.12
C PHE A 147 -5.46 6.49 -15.24
N SER A 148 -6.47 5.97 -15.94
CA SER A 148 -7.41 6.75 -16.73
C SER A 148 -8.81 6.19 -16.54
N VAL A 149 -9.80 7.07 -16.57
CA VAL A 149 -11.22 6.67 -16.50
C VAL A 149 -11.55 5.68 -17.62
N ALA A 150 -11.08 5.94 -18.84
CA ALA A 150 -11.31 5.09 -20.00
C ALA A 150 -10.73 3.67 -19.83
N ALA A 151 -9.51 3.54 -19.31
CA ALA A 151 -8.90 2.24 -19.08
C ALA A 151 -9.64 1.44 -18.00
N VAL A 152 -10.06 2.08 -16.91
CA VAL A 152 -10.85 1.40 -15.86
C VAL A 152 -12.23 1.02 -16.39
N ALA A 153 -12.89 1.90 -17.15
CA ALA A 153 -14.17 1.60 -17.79
C ALA A 153 -14.06 0.38 -18.71
N ALA A 154 -13.02 0.29 -19.53
CA ALA A 154 -12.80 -0.88 -20.38
C ALA A 154 -12.67 -2.20 -19.59
N VAL A 155 -12.00 -2.18 -18.43
CA VAL A 155 -11.90 -3.35 -17.54
C VAL A 155 -13.25 -3.72 -16.93
N VAL A 156 -14.04 -2.73 -16.53
CA VAL A 156 -15.38 -2.88 -15.96
C VAL A 156 -16.34 -3.47 -17.00
N GLU A 157 -16.36 -2.92 -18.21
CA GLU A 157 -17.19 -3.42 -19.32
C GLU A 157 -16.82 -4.85 -19.72
N ALA A 158 -15.52 -5.16 -19.75
CA ALA A 158 -15.03 -6.49 -20.05
C ALA A 158 -15.24 -7.50 -18.90
N GLY A 159 -15.64 -7.06 -17.70
CA GLY A 159 -15.79 -7.91 -16.52
C GLY A 159 -14.51 -8.66 -16.15
N SER A 160 -13.34 -8.06 -16.39
CA SER A 160 -12.05 -8.76 -16.31
C SER A 160 -11.48 -8.85 -14.88
N ALA A 161 -12.08 -8.17 -13.91
CA ALA A 161 -11.68 -8.17 -12.51
C ALA A 161 -12.89 -7.97 -11.58
N GLU A 162 -12.85 -8.62 -10.42
CA GLU A 162 -13.88 -8.61 -9.40
C GLU A 162 -13.59 -7.61 -8.28
N HIS A 163 -12.32 -7.26 -8.09
CA HIS A 163 -11.89 -6.38 -7.01
C HIS A 163 -10.99 -5.26 -7.53
N THR A 164 -11.03 -4.11 -6.86
CA THR A 164 -10.09 -3.02 -7.10
C THR A 164 -9.82 -2.24 -5.81
N ALA A 165 -8.71 -1.50 -5.79
CA ALA A 165 -8.38 -0.55 -4.74
C ALA A 165 -8.25 0.85 -5.36
N LEU A 166 -8.88 1.84 -4.75
CA LEU A 166 -8.92 3.22 -5.21
C LEU A 166 -8.58 4.18 -4.07
N VAL A 167 -8.26 5.42 -4.43
CA VAL A 167 -8.28 6.57 -3.53
C VAL A 167 -9.58 7.37 -3.75
N PRO A 168 -10.05 8.19 -2.79
CA PRO A 168 -11.30 8.95 -2.91
C PRO A 168 -11.41 9.78 -4.20
N THR A 169 -10.31 10.43 -4.61
CA THR A 169 -10.28 11.23 -5.85
C THR A 169 -10.52 10.39 -7.10
N THR A 170 -9.98 9.17 -7.15
CA THR A 170 -10.18 8.23 -8.25
C THR A 170 -11.61 7.69 -8.27
N LEU A 171 -12.16 7.32 -7.11
CA LEU A 171 -13.56 6.91 -6.99
C LEU A 171 -14.50 8.01 -7.51
N ARG A 172 -14.29 9.27 -7.08
CA ARG A 172 -15.07 10.42 -7.54
C ARG A 172 -15.05 10.55 -9.06
N ARG A 173 -13.86 10.53 -9.66
CA ARG A 173 -13.69 10.67 -11.13
C ARG A 173 -14.41 9.56 -11.92
N LEU A 174 -14.41 8.34 -11.40
CA LEU A 174 -15.09 7.20 -12.03
C LEU A 174 -16.61 7.33 -11.92
N LEU A 175 -17.12 7.74 -10.76
CA LEU A 175 -18.56 8.00 -10.56
C LEU A 175 -19.05 9.19 -11.40
N ASP A 176 -18.28 10.28 -11.47
CA ASP A 176 -18.61 11.45 -12.29
C ASP A 176 -18.65 11.11 -13.79
N ALA A 177 -17.85 10.14 -14.22
CA ALA A 177 -17.84 9.63 -15.59
C ALA A 177 -18.87 8.53 -15.86
N GLY A 178 -19.68 8.15 -14.86
CA GLY A 178 -20.73 7.13 -15.02
C GLY A 178 -20.22 5.70 -15.20
N VAL A 179 -19.00 5.38 -14.74
CA VAL A 179 -18.47 4.01 -14.80
C VAL A 179 -19.26 3.12 -13.83
N ASP A 180 -19.75 1.97 -14.32
CA ASP A 180 -20.55 1.01 -13.54
C ASP A 180 -19.70 0.18 -12.56
N LEU A 181 -19.21 0.85 -11.51
CA LEU A 181 -18.37 0.24 -10.47
C LEU A 181 -19.10 -0.83 -9.64
N ALA A 182 -20.43 -0.93 -9.74
CA ALA A 182 -21.21 -1.99 -9.09
C ALA A 182 -20.90 -3.39 -9.65
N ARG A 183 -20.24 -3.46 -10.82
CA ARG A 183 -19.71 -4.72 -11.39
C ARG A 183 -18.55 -5.30 -10.60
N PHE A 184 -17.82 -4.48 -9.84
CA PHE A 184 -16.85 -5.01 -8.88
C PHE A 184 -17.59 -5.60 -7.68
N ARG A 185 -17.17 -6.80 -7.25
CA ARG A 185 -17.63 -7.38 -5.99
C ARG A 185 -17.19 -6.54 -4.80
N SER A 186 -16.02 -5.90 -4.86
CA SER A 186 -15.61 -4.93 -3.84
C SER A 186 -14.68 -3.85 -4.37
N VAL A 187 -14.89 -2.63 -3.90
CA VAL A 187 -14.00 -1.49 -4.14
C VAL A 187 -13.41 -1.07 -2.79
N LEU A 188 -12.12 -1.35 -2.58
CA LEU A 188 -11.40 -0.84 -1.42
C LEU A 188 -11.09 0.65 -1.63
N VAL A 189 -11.37 1.49 -0.65
CA VAL A 189 -11.10 2.93 -0.75
C VAL A 189 -10.37 3.43 0.48
N GLY A 190 -9.14 3.90 0.30
CA GLY A 190 -8.30 4.39 1.40
C GLY A 190 -7.22 5.35 0.93
N GLY A 191 -6.22 5.58 1.78
CA GLY A 191 -5.10 6.48 1.52
C GLY A 191 -5.42 7.98 1.66
N ALA A 192 -6.68 8.35 1.89
CA ALA A 192 -7.11 9.68 2.26
C ALA A 192 -8.50 9.61 2.92
N ALA A 193 -8.92 10.71 3.56
CA ALA A 193 -10.26 10.83 4.12
C ALA A 193 -11.34 10.62 3.05
N LEU A 194 -12.31 9.76 3.36
CA LEU A 194 -13.42 9.45 2.48
C LEU A 194 -14.69 10.14 3.01
N SER A 195 -15.18 11.14 2.27
CA SER A 195 -16.33 11.92 2.73
C SER A 195 -17.63 11.11 2.69
N ARG A 196 -18.55 11.44 3.61
CA ARG A 196 -19.91 10.87 3.66
C ARG A 196 -20.65 11.03 2.33
N ASP A 197 -20.57 12.21 1.71
CA ASP A 197 -21.16 12.47 0.39
C ASP A 197 -20.66 11.48 -0.68
N LEU A 198 -19.35 11.20 -0.73
CA LEU A 198 -18.81 10.27 -1.71
C LEU A 198 -19.26 8.83 -1.43
N LEU A 199 -19.35 8.44 -0.16
CA LEU A 199 -19.91 7.14 0.24
C LEU A 199 -21.38 7.01 -0.14
N ASP A 200 -22.21 8.02 0.16
CA ASP A 200 -23.64 8.02 -0.15
C ASP A 200 -23.87 7.95 -1.67
N ARG A 201 -23.07 8.71 -2.45
CA ARG A 201 -23.10 8.66 -3.92
C ARG A 201 -22.71 7.28 -4.46
N ALA A 202 -21.65 6.68 -3.93
CA ALA A 202 -21.23 5.34 -4.35
C ALA A 202 -22.28 4.28 -4.00
N ALA A 203 -22.88 4.37 -2.80
CA ALA A 203 -23.95 3.48 -2.37
C ALA A 203 -25.21 3.64 -3.23
N GLY A 204 -25.59 4.88 -3.59
CA GLY A 204 -26.69 5.16 -4.52
C GLY A 204 -26.48 4.60 -5.92
N ALA A 205 -25.21 4.43 -6.34
CA ALA A 205 -24.82 3.75 -7.57
C ALA A 205 -24.65 2.23 -7.42
N GLY A 206 -24.99 1.65 -6.26
CA GLY A 206 -24.89 0.21 -5.98
C GLY A 206 -23.46 -0.31 -5.74
N VAL A 207 -22.48 0.57 -5.58
CA VAL A 207 -21.08 0.19 -5.43
C VAL A 207 -20.82 -0.34 -4.01
N ARG A 208 -20.25 -1.54 -3.91
CA ARG A 208 -19.77 -2.09 -2.63
C ARG A 208 -18.42 -1.49 -2.25
N VAL A 209 -18.47 -0.26 -1.71
CA VAL A 209 -17.29 0.40 -1.14
C VAL A 209 -16.97 -0.16 0.25
N ILE A 210 -15.71 -0.51 0.46
CA ILE A 210 -15.16 -0.84 1.77
C ILE A 210 -14.07 0.19 2.07
N SER A 211 -14.35 1.10 3.00
CA SER A 211 -13.35 2.07 3.45
C SER A 211 -12.20 1.36 4.14
N THR A 212 -10.97 1.82 3.90
CA THR A 212 -9.78 1.28 4.54
C THR A 212 -8.97 2.40 5.19
N TYR A 213 -8.47 2.11 6.40
CA TYR A 213 -7.47 2.91 7.08
C TYR A 213 -6.21 2.07 7.26
N GLY A 214 -5.07 2.74 7.12
CA GLY A 214 -3.74 2.16 7.15
C GLY A 214 -2.76 3.04 6.39
N MET A 215 -1.51 2.65 6.42
CA MET A 215 -0.38 3.40 5.89
C MET A 215 0.69 2.44 5.39
N THR A 216 1.80 2.99 4.93
CA THR A 216 2.93 2.18 4.45
C THR A 216 3.45 1.27 5.55
N GLU A 217 3.57 1.79 6.77
CA GLU A 217 4.05 1.12 7.98
C GLU A 217 3.15 -0.04 8.43
N THR A 218 1.93 -0.13 7.92
CA THR A 218 0.98 -1.23 8.19
C THR A 218 0.83 -2.16 6.97
N ALA A 219 1.78 -2.12 6.04
CA ALA A 219 1.72 -2.84 4.77
C ALA A 219 0.43 -2.55 3.98
N GLY A 220 -0.14 -1.35 4.10
CA GLY A 220 -1.41 -0.96 3.48
C GLY A 220 -2.57 -0.91 4.47
N GLY A 221 -3.79 -1.12 4.00
CA GLY A 221 -4.99 -1.09 4.86
C GLY A 221 -4.92 -2.16 5.96
N CYS A 222 -5.21 -1.76 7.19
CA CYS A 222 -5.26 -2.64 8.38
C CYS A 222 -6.58 -2.53 9.15
N VAL A 223 -7.42 -1.54 8.83
CA VAL A 223 -8.77 -1.36 9.37
C VAL A 223 -9.73 -1.20 8.21
N TYR A 224 -10.78 -2.01 8.17
CA TYR A 224 -11.74 -2.11 7.05
C TYR A 224 -13.14 -1.82 7.57
N ALA A 225 -13.81 -0.82 6.99
CA ALA A 225 -15.10 -0.31 7.47
C ALA A 225 -15.10 -0.02 9.00
N GLY A 226 -13.99 0.55 9.48
CA GLY A 226 -13.76 0.84 10.90
C GLY A 226 -13.32 -0.35 11.75
N ARG A 227 -13.34 -1.60 11.24
CA ARG A 227 -12.94 -2.78 12.02
C ARG A 227 -11.51 -3.23 11.69
N PRO A 228 -10.63 -3.45 12.68
CA PRO A 228 -9.30 -4.02 12.44
C PRO A 228 -9.36 -5.33 11.65
N LEU A 229 -8.33 -5.63 10.86
CA LEU A 229 -8.13 -6.95 10.28
C LEU A 229 -7.92 -7.98 11.42
N ASP A 230 -8.19 -9.25 11.13
CA ASP A 230 -8.00 -10.31 12.12
C ASP A 230 -6.53 -10.32 12.55
N GLY A 231 -6.27 -10.53 13.85
CA GLY A 231 -4.94 -10.45 14.47
C GLY A 231 -4.25 -9.07 14.45
N VAL A 232 -5.00 -8.01 14.10
CA VAL A 232 -4.56 -6.62 14.24
C VAL A 232 -5.30 -5.99 15.41
N ASP A 233 -4.54 -5.45 16.35
CA ASP A 233 -5.08 -4.69 17.47
C ASP A 233 -4.91 -3.20 17.22
N VAL A 234 -5.95 -2.46 17.59
CA VAL A 234 -5.98 -1.00 17.51
C VAL A 234 -6.34 -0.45 18.87
N SER A 235 -5.61 0.57 19.31
CA SER A 235 -5.93 1.35 20.49
C SER A 235 -5.80 2.83 20.20
N VAL A 236 -6.41 3.66 21.05
CA VAL A 236 -6.22 5.10 21.06
C VAL A 236 -5.67 5.43 22.44
N GLY A 237 -4.50 6.08 22.50
CA GLY A 237 -3.92 6.44 23.80
C GLY A 237 -4.46 7.77 24.32
N ASP A 238 -4.00 8.16 25.51
CA ASP A 238 -4.45 9.38 26.20
C ASP A 238 -4.17 10.67 25.40
N ASP A 239 -3.20 10.61 24.48
CA ASP A 239 -2.86 11.67 23.53
C ASP A 239 -3.77 11.70 22.28
N GLY A 240 -4.81 10.87 22.24
CA GLY A 240 -5.73 10.73 21.11
C GLY A 240 -5.13 10.01 19.89
N ARG A 241 -3.84 9.65 19.91
CA ARG A 241 -3.18 9.04 18.76
C ARG A 241 -3.54 7.57 18.61
N ILE A 242 -3.78 7.19 17.36
CA ILE A 242 -4.08 5.81 17.00
C ILE A 242 -2.79 4.99 17.12
N ARG A 243 -2.90 3.82 17.74
CA ARG A 243 -1.82 2.85 17.91
C ARG A 243 -2.24 1.53 17.29
N ILE A 244 -1.33 0.92 16.54
CA ILE A 244 -1.60 -0.31 15.79
C ILE A 244 -0.54 -1.35 16.12
N THR A 245 -0.94 -2.59 16.38
CA THR A 245 -0.02 -3.72 16.45
C THR A 245 -0.57 -4.93 15.72
N GLY A 246 0.33 -5.81 15.27
CA GLY A 246 -0.02 -7.03 14.55
C GLY A 246 1.04 -7.46 13.54
N PRO A 247 0.86 -8.61 12.88
CA PRO A 247 1.87 -9.20 12.01
C PRO A 247 2.17 -8.41 10.73
N LEU A 248 1.31 -7.45 10.38
CA LEU A 248 1.44 -6.59 9.21
C LEU A 248 2.37 -5.39 9.39
N LEU A 249 2.90 -5.17 10.60
CA LEU A 249 3.74 -4.01 10.86
C LEU A 249 5.04 -4.10 10.07
N ALA A 250 5.45 -2.97 9.52
CA ALA A 250 6.77 -2.78 8.96
C ALA A 250 7.84 -3.03 10.03
N ARG A 251 9.03 -3.39 9.56
CA ARG A 251 10.18 -3.56 10.43
C ARG A 251 10.67 -2.23 11.03
N GLY A 252 10.52 -1.16 10.27
CA GLY A 252 10.95 0.18 10.65
C GLY A 252 11.27 1.04 9.43
N TYR A 253 12.04 2.10 9.68
CA TYR A 253 12.51 3.02 8.66
C TYR A 253 13.96 2.73 8.29
N ARG A 254 14.17 2.51 7.00
CA ARG A 254 15.47 2.28 6.39
C ARG A 254 16.46 3.38 6.76
N LEU A 255 17.60 2.98 7.32
CA LEU A 255 18.71 3.86 7.73
C LEU A 255 18.30 4.96 8.74
N ARG A 256 17.17 4.77 9.44
CA ARG A 256 16.61 5.71 10.42
C ARG A 256 16.19 4.99 11.70
N PRO A 257 17.15 4.46 12.48
CA PRO A 257 16.85 3.78 13.75
C PRO A 257 16.23 4.74 14.78
N ASP A 258 16.54 6.03 14.69
CA ASP A 258 15.95 7.11 15.48
C ASP A 258 14.43 7.21 15.28
N LEU A 259 14.00 7.33 14.01
CA LEU A 259 12.57 7.38 13.69
C LEU A 259 11.88 6.05 13.96
N THR A 260 12.59 4.94 13.78
CA THR A 260 12.04 3.62 14.08
C THR A 260 11.73 3.49 15.56
N ALA A 261 12.65 3.90 16.44
CA ALA A 261 12.45 3.87 17.88
C ALA A 261 11.35 4.86 18.34
N GLU A 262 11.18 5.99 17.63
CA GLU A 262 10.13 6.97 17.91
C GLU A 262 8.73 6.45 17.53
N SER A 263 8.60 5.82 16.36
CA SER A 263 7.29 5.39 15.83
C SER A 263 6.88 3.99 16.28
N PHE A 264 7.82 3.08 16.53
CA PHE A 264 7.54 1.70 16.93
C PHE A 264 7.94 1.49 18.40
N VAL A 265 6.99 1.71 19.31
CA VAL A 265 7.21 1.72 20.76
C VAL A 265 6.55 0.50 21.39
N ALA A 266 7.33 -0.33 22.08
CA ALA A 266 6.85 -1.51 22.80
C ALA A 266 5.96 -2.44 21.94
N GLY A 267 6.31 -2.62 20.65
CA GLY A 267 5.57 -3.46 19.71
C GLY A 267 4.35 -2.81 19.06
N TRP A 268 4.08 -1.53 19.36
CA TRP A 268 3.02 -0.74 18.74
C TRP A 268 3.60 0.30 17.78
N LEU A 269 2.99 0.42 16.60
CA LEU A 269 3.14 1.61 15.77
C LEU A 269 2.28 2.72 16.37
N VAL A 270 2.91 3.81 16.80
CA VAL A 270 2.24 5.05 17.20
C VAL A 270 2.09 5.92 15.96
N THR A 271 0.87 6.07 15.46
CA THR A 271 0.63 6.84 14.23
C THR A 271 0.55 8.34 14.52
N PRO A 272 0.77 9.21 13.52
CA PRO A 272 0.49 10.64 13.65
C PRO A 272 -1.01 10.96 13.54
N ASP A 273 -1.88 9.96 13.40
CA ASP A 273 -3.31 10.17 13.22
C ASP A 273 -4.04 10.13 14.57
N VAL A 274 -5.07 10.96 14.70
CA VAL A 274 -5.95 11.03 15.87
C VAL A 274 -7.25 10.30 15.56
N GLY A 275 -7.79 9.56 16.52
CA GLY A 275 -9.01 8.80 16.32
C GLY A 275 -9.79 8.53 17.60
N LEU A 276 -10.95 7.91 17.43
CA LEU A 276 -11.79 7.39 18.50
C LEU A 276 -12.04 5.91 18.27
N LEU A 277 -11.98 5.11 19.32
CA LEU A 277 -12.38 3.71 19.29
C LEU A 277 -13.74 3.57 19.97
N GLY A 278 -14.77 3.29 19.18
CA GLY A 278 -16.12 3.07 19.68
C GLY A 278 -16.21 1.80 20.53
N THR A 279 -17.23 1.73 21.40
CA THR A 279 -17.49 0.56 22.26
C THR A 279 -17.82 -0.71 21.46
N ASP A 280 -18.17 -0.57 20.18
CA ASP A 280 -18.42 -1.68 19.25
C ASP A 280 -17.15 -2.18 18.51
N GLY A 281 -15.99 -1.62 18.87
CA GLY A 281 -14.68 -1.93 18.30
C GLY A 281 -14.40 -1.25 16.97
N ARG A 282 -15.21 -0.25 16.56
CA ARG A 282 -14.94 0.53 15.34
C ARG A 282 -14.04 1.72 15.62
N LEU A 283 -13.00 1.85 14.79
CA LEU A 283 -12.14 3.02 14.72
C LEU A 283 -12.77 4.09 13.83
N GLU A 284 -12.87 5.29 14.35
CA GLU A 284 -13.10 6.53 13.61
C GLU A 284 -11.81 7.34 13.57
N VAL A 285 -11.37 7.73 12.37
CA VAL A 285 -10.18 8.58 12.19
C VAL A 285 -10.63 10.03 12.08
N LEU A 286 -10.17 10.87 13.01
CA LEU A 286 -10.57 12.27 13.10
C LEU A 286 -9.66 13.21 12.30
N GLY A 287 -8.41 12.79 12.08
CA GLY A 287 -7.44 13.60 11.33
C GLY A 287 -6.01 13.30 11.77
N ARG A 288 -5.16 14.30 11.60
CA ARG A 288 -3.72 14.27 11.84
C ARG A 288 -3.38 15.13 13.06
N ALA A 289 -2.59 14.62 13.99
CA ALA A 289 -2.22 15.34 15.22
C ALA A 289 -1.48 16.65 14.94
N ASP A 290 -0.73 16.71 13.83
CA ASP A 290 -0.05 17.90 13.33
C ASP A 290 -0.96 18.90 12.61
N ASP A 291 -2.19 18.50 12.25
CA ASP A 291 -3.21 19.36 11.62
C ASP A 291 -4.25 19.88 12.64
N VAL A 292 -4.28 19.37 13.88
CA VAL A 292 -5.19 19.85 14.93
C VAL A 292 -4.60 21.10 15.59
N ILE A 293 -5.15 22.28 15.22
CA ILE A 293 -4.95 23.56 15.94
C ILE A 293 -5.88 23.62 17.15
#